data_AF-A0A3D2YY10-F1
#
_entry.id   AF-A0A3D2YY10-F1
#
_cell.length_a   1.000
_cell.length_b   1.000
_cell.length_c   1.000
_cell.angle_alpha   90.00
_cell.angle_beta   90.00
_cell.angle_gamma   90.00
#
_symmetry.space_group_name_H-M   'P 1'
#
loop_
_entity.id
_entity.type
_entity.pdbx_description
1 polymer ?
#
loop_
_entity_poly.entity_id
_entity_poly.type
_entity_poly.pdbx_seq_one_letter_code
_entity_poly.pdbx_strand_id
1 'polypeptide(L)'
;MLPSLGSPIQDPAAAVGALRQNILEITRMQPGFGSIVDPEVDDVEQILPHLYRARYSGAETHFLVADSGKVLSIDYGYANSVSVAPGKSHPSNRRPLLHSMTGLHKHTGADGIDTVLVSHFHDDHVNGINLLRRLFGTQVWAADLFADLLERPWRFDRPCLWHEPIRVDRRLPTHETFDWEGIEFRLTPMSGHTRFATLISFEIDGQRVVHTGDQIFYDTGAWRPGAHMTTNHVYKNGLDMGCYHAVVDELEAIQPQWVLTGHTPPFQPAPEWYSEIRRGAEAFDDLHRKLMIVGDQDVHFGAESQGGKLKPYRVHLVVAGEQTQMQGWILNPLPRTAMATARLVVPDGWSAEVVTVELGPRQQQDITLTLTPALGTTCRRQPIALELTVEDQPFGQVAEALVTVGHDRF
;
A
#
# COMPACT_ATOMS: atom_id res chain seq x y z
N MET A 1 -5.99 -35.85 5.83
CA MET A 1 -6.53 -34.48 5.73
C MET A 1 -7.95 -34.47 6.28
N LEU A 2 -8.31 -33.48 7.10
CA LEU A 2 -9.66 -33.34 7.65
C LEU A 2 -10.43 -32.29 6.83
N PRO A 3 -11.32 -32.69 5.91
CA PRO A 3 -12.09 -31.72 5.13
C PRO A 3 -13.13 -31.02 6.02
N SER A 4 -13.56 -29.83 5.62
CA SER A 4 -14.64 -29.11 6.32
C SER A 4 -15.97 -29.89 6.35
N LEU A 5 -16.16 -30.83 5.42
CA LEU A 5 -17.31 -31.73 5.34
C LEU A 5 -16.84 -33.13 4.91
N GLY A 6 -17.42 -34.17 5.51
CA GLY A 6 -17.19 -35.58 5.13
C GLY A 6 -16.18 -36.32 6.00
N SER A 7 -15.87 -37.55 5.59
CA SER A 7 -14.94 -38.44 6.30
C SER A 7 -13.48 -37.96 6.17
N PRO A 8 -12.63 -38.28 7.16
CA PRO A 8 -11.19 -38.05 7.05
C PRO A 8 -10.59 -38.68 5.78
N ILE A 9 -9.84 -37.88 5.02
CA ILE A 9 -9.14 -38.31 3.81
C ILE A 9 -7.82 -38.96 4.22
N GLN A 10 -7.68 -40.26 3.93
CA GLN A 10 -6.50 -41.07 4.26
C GLN A 10 -5.33 -40.88 3.29
N ASP A 11 -5.61 -40.59 2.03
CA ASP A 11 -4.62 -40.23 1.01
C ASP A 11 -4.86 -38.80 0.50
N PRO A 12 -4.25 -37.79 1.16
CA PRO A 12 -4.39 -36.40 0.77
C PRO A 12 -3.91 -36.09 -0.64
N ALA A 13 -2.80 -36.71 -1.07
CA ALA A 13 -2.18 -36.39 -2.34
C ALA A 13 -3.05 -36.86 -3.51
N ALA A 14 -3.54 -38.10 -3.45
CA ALA A 14 -4.46 -38.62 -4.46
C ALA A 14 -5.78 -37.81 -4.51
N ALA A 15 -6.33 -37.44 -3.35
CA ALA A 15 -7.56 -36.66 -3.29
C ALA A 15 -7.41 -35.25 -3.90
N VAL A 16 -6.31 -34.56 -3.63
CA VAL A 16 -6.01 -33.24 -4.22
C VAL A 16 -5.76 -33.36 -5.73
N GLY A 17 -5.01 -34.39 -6.15
CA GLY A 17 -4.79 -34.66 -7.57
C GLY A 17 -6.11 -34.89 -8.34
N ALA A 18 -7.02 -35.68 -7.77
CA ALA A 18 -8.34 -35.91 -8.34
C ALA A 18 -9.19 -34.62 -8.40
N LEU A 19 -9.20 -33.82 -7.32
CA LEU A 19 -9.90 -32.54 -7.29
C LEU A 19 -9.40 -31.60 -8.39
N ARG A 20 -8.07 -31.50 -8.57
CA ARG A 20 -7.45 -30.68 -9.61
C ARG A 20 -7.87 -31.11 -11.01
N GLN A 21 -7.81 -32.42 -11.31
CA GLN A 21 -8.27 -32.94 -12.60
C GLN A 21 -9.75 -32.61 -12.85
N ASN A 22 -10.60 -32.82 -11.86
CA ASN A 22 -12.04 -32.52 -11.97
C ASN A 22 -12.31 -31.03 -12.20
N ILE A 23 -11.54 -30.14 -11.57
CA ILE A 23 -11.63 -28.69 -11.82
C ILE A 23 -11.17 -28.36 -13.25
N LEU A 24 -10.07 -28.94 -13.72
CA LEU A 24 -9.63 -28.73 -15.11
C LEU A 24 -10.64 -29.27 -16.14
N GLU A 25 -11.41 -30.31 -15.80
CA GLU A 25 -12.49 -30.78 -16.65
C GLU A 25 -13.70 -29.83 -16.64
N ILE A 26 -14.08 -29.30 -15.47
CA ILE A 26 -15.20 -28.35 -15.40
C ILE A 26 -14.90 -27.05 -16.15
N THR A 27 -13.64 -26.59 -16.16
CA THR A 27 -13.24 -25.39 -16.91
C THR A 27 -13.46 -25.55 -18.42
N ARG A 28 -13.37 -26.78 -18.95
CA ARG A 28 -13.65 -27.09 -20.37
C ARG A 28 -15.14 -27.07 -20.69
N MET A 29 -16.00 -27.29 -19.70
CA MET A 29 -17.45 -27.38 -19.87
C MET A 29 -18.17 -26.05 -19.58
N GLN A 30 -17.67 -25.25 -18.65
CA GLN A 30 -18.34 -24.04 -18.15
C GLN A 30 -17.52 -22.78 -18.45
N PRO A 31 -17.99 -21.93 -19.39
CA PRO A 31 -17.41 -20.60 -19.61
C PRO A 31 -17.48 -19.79 -18.30
N GLY A 32 -16.33 -19.43 -17.74
CA GLY A 32 -16.22 -18.72 -16.45
C GLY A 32 -15.38 -19.45 -15.39
N PHE A 33 -15.17 -20.76 -15.52
CA PHE A 33 -14.22 -21.51 -14.69
C PHE A 33 -12.78 -21.49 -15.22
N GLY A 34 -12.56 -21.07 -16.48
CA GLY A 34 -11.26 -21.08 -17.16
C GLY A 34 -10.19 -20.13 -16.62
N SER A 35 -10.47 -19.34 -15.58
CA SER A 35 -9.50 -18.47 -14.90
C SER A 35 -8.74 -19.18 -13.77
N ILE A 36 -9.05 -20.45 -13.49
CA ILE A 36 -8.31 -21.23 -12.49
C ILE A 36 -6.99 -21.72 -13.12
N VAL A 37 -5.90 -21.21 -12.58
CA VAL A 37 -4.54 -21.61 -12.96
C VAL A 37 -4.10 -22.78 -12.10
N ASP A 38 -3.50 -23.77 -12.75
CA ASP A 38 -2.90 -24.92 -12.10
C ASP A 38 -1.55 -24.53 -11.45
N PRO A 39 -1.36 -24.72 -10.13
CA PRO A 39 -0.14 -24.29 -9.43
C PRO A 39 1.14 -25.04 -9.81
N GLU A 40 1.04 -26.16 -10.55
CA GLU A 40 2.22 -26.87 -11.08
C GLU A 40 2.63 -26.40 -12.49
N VAL A 41 1.89 -25.47 -13.09
CA VAL A 41 2.35 -24.87 -14.34
C VAL A 41 3.55 -23.97 -14.07
N ASP A 42 4.35 -23.79 -15.12
CA ASP A 42 5.35 -22.75 -15.16
C ASP A 42 4.67 -21.37 -15.14
N ASP A 43 4.50 -20.84 -13.94
CA ASP A 43 3.76 -19.62 -13.61
C ASP A 43 4.68 -18.41 -13.45
N VAL A 44 5.90 -18.53 -13.94
CA VAL A 44 6.92 -17.48 -13.98
C VAL A 44 7.33 -17.19 -15.42
N GLU A 45 7.60 -15.93 -15.71
CA GLU A 45 8.12 -15.46 -17.00
C GLU A 45 9.44 -14.74 -16.76
N GLN A 46 10.48 -15.11 -17.53
CA GLN A 46 11.77 -14.44 -17.51
C GLN A 46 11.71 -13.15 -18.34
N ILE A 47 12.13 -12.04 -17.76
CA ILE A 47 12.19 -10.71 -18.38
C ILE A 47 13.64 -10.39 -18.79
N LEU A 48 14.57 -10.58 -17.84
CA LEU A 48 16.02 -10.51 -18.03
C LEU A 48 16.65 -11.77 -17.40
N PRO A 49 17.94 -12.07 -17.68
CA PRO A 49 18.61 -13.23 -17.09
C PRO A 49 18.36 -13.44 -15.59
N HIS A 50 18.39 -12.35 -14.80
CA HIS A 50 18.19 -12.39 -13.35
C HIS A 50 16.88 -11.73 -12.88
N LEU A 51 15.96 -11.40 -13.79
CA LEU A 51 14.68 -10.77 -13.48
C LEU A 51 13.51 -11.55 -14.07
N TYR A 52 12.55 -11.90 -13.22
CA TYR A 52 11.38 -12.68 -13.56
C TYR A 52 10.10 -12.01 -13.04
N ARG A 53 8.93 -12.44 -13.51
CA ARG A 53 7.63 -12.06 -12.96
C ARG A 53 6.69 -13.25 -12.80
N ALA A 54 5.77 -13.14 -11.86
CA ALA A 54 4.60 -14.01 -11.77
C ALA A 54 3.64 -13.71 -12.95
N ARG A 55 3.12 -14.74 -13.61
CA ARG A 55 2.25 -14.55 -14.79
C ARG A 55 0.80 -14.20 -14.49
N TYR A 56 0.34 -14.56 -13.29
CA TYR A 56 -1.09 -14.61 -12.98
C TYR A 56 -1.49 -13.77 -11.78
N SER A 57 -0.52 -13.19 -11.05
CA SER A 57 -0.79 -12.44 -9.84
C SER A 57 -1.69 -11.24 -10.14
N GLY A 58 -2.61 -10.93 -9.21
CA GLY A 58 -3.57 -9.83 -9.39
C GLY A 58 -2.88 -8.45 -9.36
N ALA A 59 -1.92 -8.32 -8.47
CA ALA A 59 -0.85 -7.33 -8.52
C ALA A 59 0.44 -8.04 -8.97
N GLU A 60 1.16 -7.48 -9.92
CA GLU A 60 2.39 -8.03 -10.49
C GLU A 60 3.44 -8.24 -9.38
N THR A 61 3.95 -9.47 -9.29
CA THR A 61 5.06 -9.81 -8.40
C THR A 61 6.29 -10.06 -9.25
N HIS A 62 7.37 -9.32 -8.98
CA HIS A 62 8.63 -9.45 -9.70
C HIS A 62 9.66 -10.16 -8.81
N PHE A 63 10.53 -10.97 -9.41
CA PHE A 63 11.58 -11.70 -8.70
C PHE A 63 12.94 -11.37 -9.28
N LEU A 64 13.86 -10.93 -8.43
CA LEU A 64 15.26 -10.77 -8.75
C LEU A 64 16.03 -11.94 -8.14
N VAL A 65 16.91 -12.54 -8.92
CA VAL A 65 17.72 -13.69 -8.51
C VAL A 65 19.18 -13.29 -8.56
N ALA A 66 19.83 -13.23 -7.40
CA ALA A 66 21.25 -12.87 -7.33
C ALA A 66 22.13 -14.04 -7.77
N ASP A 67 23.40 -13.76 -8.11
CA ASP A 67 24.41 -14.79 -8.41
C ASP A 67 24.61 -15.79 -7.26
N SER A 68 24.29 -15.38 -6.03
CA SER A 68 24.32 -16.23 -4.84
C SER A 68 23.20 -17.29 -4.81
N GLY A 69 22.23 -17.20 -5.73
CA GLY A 69 21.01 -18.02 -5.78
C GLY A 69 19.87 -17.50 -4.91
N LYS A 70 20.07 -16.42 -4.16
CA LYS A 70 19.02 -15.82 -3.33
C LYS A 70 17.99 -15.07 -4.17
N VAL A 71 16.75 -15.06 -3.69
CA VAL A 71 15.62 -14.43 -4.38
C VAL A 71 15.06 -13.27 -3.57
N LEU A 72 14.93 -12.11 -4.22
CA LEU A 72 14.15 -10.97 -3.74
C LEU A 72 12.88 -10.87 -4.56
N SER A 73 11.73 -10.79 -3.91
CA SER A 73 10.50 -10.35 -4.58
C SER A 73 10.28 -8.85 -4.37
N ILE A 74 9.81 -8.16 -5.41
CA ILE A 74 9.19 -6.84 -5.27
C ILE A 74 7.69 -7.09 -5.13
N ASP A 75 7.17 -6.73 -3.95
CA ASP A 75 5.83 -7.09 -3.47
C ASP A 75 5.60 -8.61 -3.39
N TYR A 76 4.48 -9.02 -2.78
CA TYR A 76 3.98 -10.41 -2.83
C TYR A 76 2.50 -10.47 -2.48
N GLY A 77 1.70 -10.44 -3.54
CA GLY A 77 0.26 -10.17 -3.51
C GLY A 77 -0.66 -11.38 -3.65
N TYR A 78 -1.87 -11.12 -4.16
CA TYR A 78 -2.79 -12.20 -4.50
C TYR A 78 -2.31 -12.98 -5.74
N ALA A 79 -2.33 -14.31 -5.68
CA ALA A 79 -1.92 -15.19 -6.77
C ALA A 79 -2.76 -15.06 -8.06
N ASN A 80 -3.97 -14.47 -7.98
CA ASN A 80 -4.82 -14.22 -9.12
C ASN A 80 -5.82 -13.09 -8.86
N SER A 81 -6.29 -12.48 -9.96
CA SER A 81 -7.27 -11.39 -9.94
C SER A 81 -8.61 -11.77 -9.29
N VAL A 82 -9.02 -13.04 -9.36
CA VAL A 82 -10.25 -13.52 -8.71
C VAL A 82 -10.17 -13.41 -7.19
N SER A 83 -8.98 -13.55 -6.62
CA SER A 83 -8.76 -13.48 -5.17
C SER A 83 -8.71 -12.04 -4.64
N VAL A 84 -8.46 -11.06 -5.51
CA VAL A 84 -8.34 -9.64 -5.15
C VAL A 84 -9.68 -9.05 -4.69
N ALA A 85 -10.79 -9.47 -5.31
CA ALA A 85 -12.12 -8.92 -5.08
C ALA A 85 -13.11 -10.00 -4.59
N PRO A 86 -13.01 -10.48 -3.34
CA PRO A 86 -13.95 -11.47 -2.84
C PRO A 86 -15.35 -10.85 -2.77
N GLY A 87 -16.36 -11.57 -3.26
CA GLY A 87 -17.77 -11.12 -3.26
C GLY A 87 -18.34 -10.75 -1.88
N LYS A 88 -17.63 -11.12 -0.79
CA LYS A 88 -17.87 -10.62 0.56
C LYS A 88 -16.56 -10.08 1.14
N SER A 89 -16.51 -8.78 1.39
CA SER A 89 -15.40 -8.08 2.05
C SER A 89 -15.33 -8.42 3.55
N HIS A 90 -14.81 -9.61 3.88
CA HIS A 90 -14.56 -10.07 5.24
C HIS A 90 -13.16 -10.71 5.33
N PRO A 91 -12.39 -10.51 6.42
CA PRO A 91 -11.04 -11.07 6.54
C PRO A 91 -10.95 -12.58 6.27
N SER A 92 -11.96 -13.37 6.68
CA SER A 92 -12.02 -14.82 6.42
C SER A 92 -12.02 -15.21 4.93
N ASN A 93 -12.33 -14.27 4.05
CA ASN A 93 -12.40 -14.46 2.60
C ASN A 93 -11.17 -13.90 1.88
N ARG A 94 -10.25 -13.26 2.60
CA ARG A 94 -8.97 -12.81 2.06
C ARG A 94 -7.93 -13.89 2.38
N ARG A 95 -7.53 -14.66 1.36
CA ARG A 95 -6.60 -15.78 1.52
C ARG A 95 -5.36 -15.56 0.66
N PRO A 96 -4.19 -15.30 1.28
CA PRO A 96 -2.95 -15.37 0.53
C PRO A 96 -2.70 -16.82 0.09
N LEU A 97 -2.22 -16.97 -1.14
CA LEU A 97 -1.81 -18.25 -1.70
C LEU A 97 -0.32 -18.19 -2.01
N LEU A 98 0.40 -19.27 -1.72
CA LEU A 98 1.76 -19.41 -2.21
C LEU A 98 1.69 -19.66 -3.72
N HIS A 99 2.35 -18.82 -4.50
CA HIS A 99 2.42 -18.88 -5.95
C HIS A 99 3.86 -18.72 -6.45
N SER A 100 4.10 -19.00 -7.73
CA SER A 100 5.37 -18.79 -8.43
C SER A 100 6.54 -19.68 -8.02
N MET A 101 6.39 -20.50 -6.97
CA MET A 101 7.48 -21.37 -6.49
C MET A 101 7.85 -22.47 -7.48
N THR A 102 6.88 -23.06 -8.17
CA THR A 102 7.14 -24.09 -9.20
C THR A 102 7.94 -23.49 -10.37
N GLY A 103 7.50 -22.33 -10.87
CA GLY A 103 8.21 -21.60 -11.92
C GLY A 103 9.62 -21.18 -11.47
N LEU A 104 9.76 -20.59 -10.28
CA LEU A 104 11.05 -20.18 -9.73
C LEU A 104 12.02 -21.38 -9.64
N HIS A 105 11.61 -22.49 -9.01
CA HIS A 105 12.45 -23.68 -8.92
C HIS A 105 12.88 -24.18 -10.30
N LYS A 106 11.96 -24.21 -11.27
CA LYS A 106 12.25 -24.66 -12.63
C LYS A 106 13.28 -23.77 -13.34
N HIS A 107 13.17 -22.45 -13.20
CA HIS A 107 14.03 -21.50 -13.93
C HIS A 107 15.35 -21.21 -13.22
N THR A 108 15.39 -21.31 -11.89
CA THR A 108 16.49 -20.78 -11.06
C THR A 108 17.01 -21.79 -10.03
N GLY A 109 16.28 -22.89 -9.78
CA GLY A 109 16.56 -23.83 -8.71
C GLY A 109 16.16 -23.35 -7.31
N ALA A 110 15.56 -22.16 -7.19
CA ALA A 110 15.19 -21.60 -5.88
C ALA A 110 13.91 -22.24 -5.32
N ASP A 111 13.98 -22.69 -4.06
CA ASP A 111 12.85 -23.28 -3.32
C ASP A 111 12.19 -22.31 -2.33
N GLY A 112 12.65 -21.06 -2.28
CA GLY A 112 12.18 -20.05 -1.33
C GLY A 112 12.45 -18.63 -1.82
N ILE A 113 11.90 -17.67 -1.07
CA ILE A 113 12.11 -16.23 -1.28
C ILE A 113 12.81 -15.69 -0.03
N ASP A 114 14.00 -15.12 -0.19
CA ASP A 114 14.86 -14.66 0.91
C ASP A 114 14.44 -13.28 1.42
N THR A 115 14.07 -12.39 0.50
CA THR A 115 13.71 -11.00 0.81
C THR A 115 12.45 -10.58 0.05
N VAL A 116 11.59 -9.78 0.68
CA VAL A 116 10.56 -9.01 -0.01
C VAL A 116 10.90 -7.53 0.16
N LEU A 117 10.99 -6.81 -0.96
CA LEU A 117 11.04 -5.35 -1.00
C LEU A 117 9.64 -4.83 -1.35
N VAL A 118 9.05 -4.05 -0.45
CA VAL A 118 7.67 -3.55 -0.62
C VAL A 118 7.67 -2.24 -1.39
N SER A 119 6.81 -2.10 -2.41
CA SER A 119 6.64 -0.86 -3.17
C SER A 119 5.70 0.12 -2.47
N HIS A 120 4.59 -0.38 -1.91
CA HIS A 120 3.61 0.35 -1.11
C HIS A 120 2.72 -0.60 -0.31
N PHE A 121 1.85 -0.06 0.56
CA PHE A 121 1.18 -0.83 1.62
C PHE A 121 -0.14 -1.52 1.24
N HIS A 122 -0.64 -1.36 0.02
CA HIS A 122 -2.00 -1.83 -0.32
C HIS A 122 -2.09 -3.35 -0.27
N ASP A 123 -3.25 -3.84 0.17
CA ASP A 123 -3.42 -5.22 0.59
C ASP A 123 -3.21 -6.23 -0.53
N ASP A 124 -3.50 -5.86 -1.77
CA ASP A 124 -3.27 -6.67 -2.95
C ASP A 124 -1.79 -6.86 -3.30
N HIS A 125 -0.90 -5.98 -2.81
CA HIS A 125 0.56 -6.08 -2.96
C HIS A 125 1.23 -6.79 -1.78
N VAL A 126 0.62 -6.79 -0.59
CA VAL A 126 1.29 -7.23 0.66
C VAL A 126 0.65 -8.43 1.37
N ASN A 127 -0.54 -8.89 0.97
CA ASN A 127 -1.27 -9.92 1.73
C ASN A 127 -0.50 -11.24 1.90
N GLY A 128 0.38 -11.59 0.95
CA GLY A 128 1.12 -12.85 0.97
C GLY A 128 2.45 -12.79 1.72
N ILE A 129 2.90 -11.61 2.14
CA ILE A 129 4.21 -11.45 2.80
C ILE A 129 4.32 -12.26 4.08
N ASN A 130 3.30 -12.25 4.94
CA ASN A 130 3.30 -13.05 6.17
C ASN A 130 3.34 -14.56 5.89
N LEU A 131 2.84 -15.02 4.75
CA LEU A 131 2.97 -16.42 4.34
C LEU A 131 4.41 -16.76 4.00
N LEU A 132 5.10 -15.91 3.23
CA LEU A 132 6.52 -16.08 2.90
C LEU A 132 7.39 -16.12 4.17
N ARG A 133 7.18 -15.17 5.09
CA ARG A 133 7.88 -15.14 6.39
C ARG A 133 7.75 -16.47 7.14
N ARG A 134 6.54 -17.05 7.17
CA ARG A 134 6.27 -18.30 7.91
C ARG A 134 6.91 -19.52 7.24
N LEU A 135 6.97 -19.56 5.91
CA LEU A 135 7.45 -20.72 5.17
C LEU A 135 8.97 -20.70 4.96
N PHE A 136 9.54 -19.53 4.68
CA PHE A 136 10.93 -19.39 4.24
C PHE A 136 11.79 -18.55 5.17
N GLY A 137 11.22 -17.91 6.19
CA GLY A 137 11.95 -16.95 7.03
C GLY A 137 12.29 -15.64 6.30
N THR A 138 11.57 -15.35 5.21
CA THR A 138 11.76 -14.18 4.34
C THR A 138 11.89 -12.89 5.14
N GLN A 139 12.91 -12.10 4.82
CA GLN A 139 13.10 -10.76 5.36
C GLN A 139 12.17 -9.78 4.66
N VAL A 140 11.56 -8.86 5.42
CA VAL A 140 10.69 -7.82 4.85
C VAL A 140 11.39 -6.48 4.93
N TRP A 141 11.64 -5.89 3.76
CA TRP A 141 12.29 -4.60 3.61
C TRP A 141 11.27 -3.60 3.05
N ALA A 142 11.18 -2.43 3.66
CA ALA A 142 10.22 -1.40 3.27
C ALA A 142 10.79 -0.02 3.53
N ALA A 143 10.32 0.99 2.78
CA ALA A 143 10.70 2.37 3.04
C ALA A 143 10.22 2.82 4.43
N ASP A 144 11.06 3.55 5.17
CA ASP A 144 10.68 4.11 6.48
C ASP A 144 9.43 5.00 6.37
N LEU A 145 9.26 5.65 5.22
CA LEU A 145 8.08 6.43 4.82
C LEU A 145 6.73 5.75 5.13
N PHE A 146 6.65 4.43 5.00
CA PHE A 146 5.40 3.68 5.18
C PHE A 146 5.52 2.41 6.02
N ALA A 147 6.69 2.09 6.57
CA ALA A 147 6.90 0.88 7.38
C ALA A 147 5.88 0.75 8.54
N ASP A 148 5.51 1.86 9.18
CA ASP A 148 4.52 1.84 10.26
C ASP A 148 3.12 1.37 9.82
N LEU A 149 2.72 1.61 8.56
CA LEU A 149 1.43 1.15 8.02
C LEU A 149 1.39 -0.38 7.94
N LEU A 150 2.52 -1.00 7.59
CA LEU A 150 2.68 -2.45 7.54
C LEU A 150 2.71 -3.05 8.95
N GLU A 151 3.50 -2.47 9.86
CA GLU A 151 3.71 -3.04 11.19
C GLU A 151 2.52 -2.83 12.13
N ARG A 152 1.74 -1.76 11.94
CA ARG A 152 0.71 -1.31 12.87
C ARG A 152 -0.52 -0.77 12.13
N PRO A 153 -1.17 -1.57 11.25
CA PRO A 153 -2.25 -1.07 10.38
C PRO A 153 -3.41 -0.43 11.13
N TRP A 154 -3.77 -0.93 12.33
CA TRP A 154 -4.82 -0.35 13.18
C TRP A 154 -4.54 1.09 13.68
N ARG A 155 -3.30 1.58 13.57
CA ARG A 155 -2.97 2.96 13.94
C ARG A 155 -3.44 3.97 12.89
N PHE A 156 -3.85 3.52 11.71
CA PHE A 156 -4.16 4.36 10.56
C PHE A 156 -5.59 4.12 10.06
N ASP A 157 -6.18 5.13 9.41
CA ASP A 157 -7.52 5.07 8.80
C ASP A 157 -7.46 5.04 7.25
N ARG A 158 -6.41 4.43 6.71
CA ARG A 158 -6.17 4.43 5.26
C ARG A 158 -6.98 3.34 4.54
N PRO A 159 -7.50 3.61 3.33
CA PRO A 159 -7.99 2.58 2.41
C PRO A 159 -6.97 1.46 2.19
N CYS A 160 -7.46 0.28 1.80
CA CYS A 160 -6.64 -0.86 1.35
C CYS A 160 -5.59 -1.38 2.36
N LEU A 161 -5.74 -1.11 3.66
CA LEU A 161 -4.85 -1.66 4.68
C LEU A 161 -5.01 -3.17 4.81
N TRP A 162 -3.89 -3.90 4.73
CA TRP A 162 -3.87 -5.29 5.21
C TRP A 162 -4.00 -5.32 6.73
N HIS A 163 -4.88 -6.19 7.23
CA HIS A 163 -5.32 -6.17 8.61
C HIS A 163 -4.33 -6.83 9.59
N GLU A 164 -3.54 -7.80 9.12
CA GLU A 164 -2.50 -8.44 9.92
C GLU A 164 -1.22 -7.59 9.89
N PRO A 165 -0.58 -7.32 11.02
CA PRO A 165 0.77 -6.76 11.05
C PRO A 165 1.75 -7.55 10.20
N ILE A 166 2.55 -6.82 9.45
CA ILE A 166 3.71 -7.34 8.74
C ILE A 166 4.92 -6.67 9.40
N ARG A 167 5.72 -7.46 10.14
CA ARG A 167 6.98 -6.97 10.73
C ARG A 167 7.91 -6.53 9.60
N VAL A 168 8.59 -5.39 9.76
CA VAL A 168 9.61 -4.94 8.82
C VAL A 168 10.97 -5.22 9.46
N ASP A 169 11.79 -6.06 8.82
CA ASP A 169 13.11 -6.43 9.33
C ASP A 169 14.17 -5.38 8.98
N ARG A 170 13.99 -4.65 7.88
CA ARG A 170 14.83 -3.51 7.48
C ARG A 170 13.98 -2.35 7.00
N ARG A 171 14.05 -1.23 7.71
CA ARG A 171 13.48 0.06 7.27
C ARG A 171 14.53 0.79 6.43
N LEU A 172 14.15 1.17 5.22
CA LEU A 172 15.05 1.75 4.25
C LEU A 172 14.80 3.26 4.13
N PRO A 173 15.83 4.12 4.25
CA PRO A 173 15.68 5.54 3.99
C PRO A 173 15.37 5.79 2.50
N THR A 174 14.61 6.85 2.22
CA THR A 174 14.36 7.28 0.84
C THR A 174 15.45 8.24 0.38
N HIS A 175 15.68 8.30 -0.93
CA HIS A 175 16.73 9.04 -1.64
C HIS A 175 18.17 8.58 -1.41
N GLU A 176 18.41 7.59 -0.54
CA GLU A 176 19.69 6.93 -0.33
C GLU A 176 19.74 5.59 -1.08
N THR A 177 20.95 5.14 -1.42
CA THR A 177 21.16 3.81 -2.01
C THR A 177 21.36 2.75 -0.93
N PHE A 178 20.97 1.52 -1.23
CA PHE A 178 21.24 0.36 -0.40
C PHE A 178 21.56 -0.87 -1.25
N ASP A 179 22.41 -1.74 -0.72
CA ASP A 179 22.77 -3.00 -1.36
C ASP A 179 21.85 -4.15 -0.94
N TRP A 180 21.52 -5.00 -1.92
CA TRP A 180 21.03 -6.36 -1.72
C TRP A 180 21.78 -7.30 -2.66
N GLU A 181 22.63 -8.16 -2.09
CA GLU A 181 23.36 -9.21 -2.82
C GLU A 181 24.19 -8.67 -4.01
N GLY A 182 24.77 -7.48 -3.88
CA GLY A 182 25.56 -6.84 -4.94
C GLY A 182 24.74 -6.02 -5.94
N ILE A 183 23.42 -5.96 -5.78
CA ILE A 183 22.52 -5.11 -6.56
C ILE A 183 22.25 -3.85 -5.76
N GLU A 184 22.61 -2.69 -6.32
CA GLU A 184 22.32 -1.39 -5.72
C GLU A 184 20.89 -0.95 -6.06
N PHE A 185 20.13 -0.61 -5.03
CA PHE A 185 18.79 -0.07 -5.12
C PHE A 185 18.73 1.36 -4.59
N ARG A 186 17.75 2.13 -5.07
CA ARG A 186 17.35 3.42 -4.50
C ARG A 186 15.82 3.51 -4.43
N LEU A 187 15.31 4.03 -3.32
CA LEU A 187 13.88 4.30 -3.14
C LEU A 187 13.63 5.80 -3.23
N THR A 188 12.82 6.25 -4.18
CA THR A 188 12.38 7.65 -4.27
C THR A 188 10.90 7.73 -3.88
N PRO A 189 10.48 8.61 -2.95
CA PRO A 189 9.07 8.76 -2.60
C PRO A 189 8.22 9.10 -3.83
N MET A 190 7.06 8.47 -3.94
CA MET A 190 6.02 8.85 -4.87
C MET A 190 4.78 9.31 -4.10
N SER A 191 4.03 10.22 -4.71
CA SER A 191 2.69 10.63 -4.28
C SER A 191 1.78 10.58 -5.51
N GLY A 192 0.46 10.48 -5.32
CA GLY A 192 -0.50 10.28 -6.40
C GLY A 192 -1.43 9.13 -6.08
N HIS A 193 -0.99 7.90 -6.35
CA HIS A 193 -1.73 6.70 -5.92
C HIS A 193 -1.84 6.64 -4.39
N THR A 194 -0.70 6.81 -3.73
CA THR A 194 -0.59 7.11 -2.31
C THR A 194 0.72 7.86 -2.04
N ARG A 195 0.74 8.78 -1.07
CA ARG A 195 1.97 9.38 -0.51
C ARG A 195 2.88 8.35 0.18
N PHE A 196 2.40 7.13 0.37
CA PHE A 196 3.08 6.02 1.05
C PHE A 196 3.57 4.97 0.04
N ALA A 197 4.11 5.42 -1.09
CA ALA A 197 4.70 4.58 -2.13
C ALA A 197 6.11 5.06 -2.49
N THR A 198 6.91 4.16 -3.06
CA THR A 198 8.24 4.48 -3.57
C THR A 198 8.46 3.97 -4.99
N LEU A 199 9.08 4.81 -5.82
CA LEU A 199 9.74 4.39 -7.05
C LEU A 199 10.99 3.61 -6.64
N ILE A 200 11.05 2.35 -7.04
CA ILE A 200 12.21 1.50 -6.78
C ILE A 200 13.07 1.53 -8.03
N SER A 201 14.32 1.98 -7.95
CA SER A 201 15.27 1.93 -9.07
C SER A 201 16.46 1.06 -8.73
N PHE A 202 16.94 0.30 -9.71
CA PHE A 202 18.08 -0.60 -9.57
C PHE A 202 18.70 -0.90 -10.95
N GLU A 203 19.92 -1.45 -10.94
CA GLU A 203 20.57 -1.97 -12.15
C GLU A 203 20.75 -3.49 -12.03
N ILE A 204 20.29 -4.23 -13.04
CA ILE A 204 20.47 -5.67 -13.14
C ILE A 204 20.75 -6.05 -14.58
N ASP A 205 21.66 -7.00 -14.81
CA ASP A 205 22.06 -7.42 -16.17
C ASP A 205 22.53 -6.26 -17.08
N GLY A 206 23.13 -5.23 -16.48
CA GLY A 206 23.55 -4.00 -17.17
C GLY A 206 22.37 -3.16 -17.71
N GLN A 207 21.16 -3.39 -17.20
CA GLN A 207 19.95 -2.64 -17.54
C GLN A 207 19.48 -1.81 -16.34
N ARG A 208 19.17 -0.54 -16.57
CA ARG A 208 18.48 0.29 -15.58
C ARG A 208 17.00 -0.08 -15.55
N VAL A 209 16.52 -0.52 -14.39
CA VAL A 209 15.13 -0.95 -14.17
C VAL A 209 14.49 -0.07 -13.11
N VAL A 210 13.22 0.26 -13.31
CA VAL A 210 12.40 0.91 -12.29
C VAL A 210 11.12 0.12 -12.04
N HIS A 211 10.62 0.16 -10.81
CA HIS A 211 9.29 -0.30 -10.45
C HIS A 211 8.44 0.89 -9.98
N THR A 212 7.40 1.23 -10.74
CA THR A 212 6.54 2.39 -10.47
C THR A 212 5.37 2.06 -9.55
N GLY A 213 5.21 0.79 -9.14
CA GLY A 213 4.05 0.33 -8.39
C GLY A 213 2.76 0.73 -9.11
N ASP A 214 1.83 1.32 -8.38
CA ASP A 214 0.52 1.75 -8.87
C ASP A 214 0.48 3.22 -9.32
N GLN A 215 1.64 3.80 -9.61
CA GLN A 215 1.69 5.22 -9.93
C GLN A 215 1.11 5.52 -11.32
N ILE A 216 1.45 4.73 -12.34
CA ILE A 216 1.15 5.04 -13.74
C ILE A 216 0.31 3.91 -14.36
N PHE A 217 -0.88 4.26 -14.86
CA PHE A 217 -1.80 3.36 -15.55
C PHE A 217 -2.10 3.86 -16.97
N TYR A 218 -2.78 3.03 -17.75
CA TYR A 218 -3.18 3.37 -19.12
C TYR A 218 -4.63 2.94 -19.39
N ASP A 219 -5.34 3.69 -20.21
CA ASP A 219 -6.71 3.40 -20.67
C ASP A 219 -6.81 2.07 -21.44
N THR A 220 -5.70 1.66 -22.03
CA THR A 220 -5.50 0.41 -22.75
C THR A 220 -5.22 -0.80 -21.85
N GLY A 221 -5.07 -0.60 -20.54
CA GLY A 221 -4.69 -1.60 -19.54
C GLY A 221 -3.19 -1.90 -19.48
N ALA A 222 -2.39 -1.43 -20.43
CA ALA A 222 -0.93 -1.55 -20.45
C ALA A 222 -0.34 -0.53 -21.43
N TRP A 223 0.93 -0.17 -21.26
CA TRP A 223 1.60 0.70 -22.22
C TRP A 223 1.66 0.05 -23.60
N ARG A 224 1.26 0.82 -24.62
CA ARG A 224 1.44 0.53 -26.04
C ARG A 224 1.39 1.84 -26.83
N PRO A 225 1.96 1.92 -28.05
CA PRO A 225 1.84 3.11 -28.86
C PRO A 225 0.37 3.57 -29.01
N GLY A 226 0.11 4.83 -28.66
CA GLY A 226 -1.24 5.43 -28.65
C GLY A 226 -2.07 5.19 -27.38
N ALA A 227 -1.52 4.51 -26.36
CA ALA A 227 -2.12 4.46 -25.04
C ALA A 227 -2.08 5.83 -24.37
N HIS A 228 -3.09 6.15 -23.56
CA HIS A 228 -3.12 7.37 -22.78
C HIS A 228 -2.95 7.08 -21.29
N MET A 229 -2.10 7.87 -20.63
CA MET A 229 -1.91 7.78 -19.19
C MET A 229 -3.23 8.05 -18.47
N THR A 230 -3.59 7.14 -17.58
CA THR A 230 -4.65 7.32 -16.59
C THR A 230 -4.03 7.35 -15.19
N THR A 231 -4.75 7.94 -14.25
CA THR A 231 -4.31 8.03 -12.85
C THR A 231 -5.19 7.14 -11.99
N ASN A 232 -4.58 6.43 -11.04
CA ASN A 232 -5.28 5.65 -10.02
C ASN A 232 -5.12 6.32 -8.64
N HIS A 233 -5.30 7.63 -8.59
CA HIS A 233 -5.11 8.41 -7.36
C HIS A 233 -6.23 8.14 -6.36
N VAL A 234 -5.86 8.07 -5.08
CA VAL A 234 -6.83 7.93 -3.98
C VAL A 234 -6.65 9.08 -3.02
N TYR A 235 -7.59 10.03 -3.00
CA TYR A 235 -7.52 11.23 -2.16
C TYR A 235 -7.17 10.92 -0.71
N LYS A 236 -7.89 9.95 -0.10
CA LYS A 236 -7.69 9.53 1.30
C LYS A 236 -6.35 8.79 1.54
N ASN A 237 -5.53 8.55 0.54
CA ASN A 237 -4.20 7.94 0.68
C ASN A 237 -3.05 8.97 0.69
N GLY A 238 -3.36 10.26 0.84
CA GLY A 238 -2.37 11.33 0.81
C GLY A 238 -2.04 11.68 -0.64
N LEU A 239 -2.87 12.54 -1.23
CA LEU A 239 -2.67 13.07 -2.57
C LEU A 239 -2.09 14.50 -2.47
N ASP A 240 -1.00 14.73 -3.19
CA ASP A 240 -0.37 16.04 -3.32
C ASP A 240 -0.50 16.58 -4.76
N MET A 241 -0.60 17.90 -4.91
CA MET A 241 -0.48 18.54 -6.22
C MET A 241 0.96 18.43 -6.74
N GLY A 242 1.16 18.35 -8.06
CA GLY A 242 2.47 18.20 -8.68
C GLY A 242 3.11 16.82 -8.49
N CYS A 243 2.41 15.88 -7.85
CA CYS A 243 2.96 14.57 -7.52
C CYS A 243 3.38 13.75 -8.76
N TYR A 244 2.57 13.80 -9.82
CA TYR A 244 2.89 13.14 -11.08
C TYR A 244 4.07 13.78 -11.79
N HIS A 245 4.21 15.12 -11.72
CA HIS A 245 5.38 15.81 -12.26
C HIS A 245 6.67 15.33 -11.60
N ALA A 246 6.69 15.24 -10.26
CA ALA A 246 7.86 14.76 -9.53
C ALA A 246 8.28 13.35 -9.96
N VAL A 247 7.32 12.44 -10.19
CA VAL A 247 7.63 11.09 -10.67
C VAL A 247 8.15 11.11 -12.11
N VAL A 248 7.56 11.91 -13.00
CA VAL A 248 8.01 12.03 -14.39
C VAL A 248 9.44 12.60 -14.45
N ASP A 249 9.75 13.61 -13.64
CA ASP A 249 11.08 14.22 -13.60
C ASP A 249 12.15 13.22 -13.09
N GLU A 250 11.81 12.37 -12.11
CA GLU A 250 12.68 11.28 -11.64
C GLU A 250 12.89 10.20 -12.72
N LEU A 251 11.82 9.81 -13.44
CA LEU A 251 11.92 8.84 -14.54
C LEU A 251 12.78 9.38 -15.68
N GLU A 252 12.64 10.67 -16.02
CA GLU A 252 13.47 11.33 -17.02
C GLU A 252 14.94 11.46 -16.58
N ALA A 253 15.20 11.63 -15.29
CA ALA A 253 16.57 11.64 -14.76
C ALA A 253 17.21 10.24 -14.80
N ILE A 254 16.45 9.18 -14.48
CA ILE A 254 16.94 7.79 -14.46
C ILE A 254 17.12 7.23 -15.87
N GLN A 255 16.27 7.62 -16.83
CA GLN A 255 16.20 7.03 -18.18
C GLN A 255 16.19 5.48 -18.11
N PRO A 256 15.18 4.85 -17.47
CA PRO A 256 15.10 3.40 -17.38
C PRO A 256 15.03 2.73 -18.76
N GLN A 257 15.60 1.54 -18.85
CA GLN A 257 15.48 0.66 -20.02
C GLN A 257 14.31 -0.33 -19.87
N TRP A 258 13.89 -0.57 -18.63
CA TRP A 258 12.72 -1.36 -18.29
C TRP A 258 11.89 -0.68 -17.21
N VAL A 259 10.57 -0.67 -17.41
CA VAL A 259 9.59 -0.21 -16.45
C VAL A 259 8.74 -1.40 -16.01
N LEU A 260 8.79 -1.68 -14.72
CA LEU A 260 7.92 -2.61 -14.02
C LEU A 260 6.79 -1.82 -13.36
N THR A 261 5.60 -2.41 -13.25
CA THR A 261 4.43 -1.76 -12.66
C THR A 261 3.68 -2.73 -11.76
N GLY A 262 2.80 -2.22 -10.90
CA GLY A 262 2.01 -3.05 -9.99
C GLY A 262 0.90 -3.86 -10.67
N HIS A 263 0.47 -3.53 -11.89
CA HIS A 263 -0.70 -4.18 -12.53
C HIS A 263 -0.63 -4.34 -14.06
N THR A 264 0.50 -4.03 -14.69
CA THR A 264 0.68 -4.18 -16.15
C THR A 264 1.98 -4.90 -16.46
N PRO A 265 2.06 -5.65 -17.57
CA PRO A 265 3.29 -6.31 -17.96
C PRO A 265 4.46 -5.34 -18.12
N PRO A 266 5.70 -5.78 -17.80
CA PRO A 266 6.90 -5.00 -18.04
C PRO A 266 7.01 -4.51 -19.48
N PHE A 267 7.56 -3.31 -19.66
CA PHE A 267 7.79 -2.75 -20.99
C PHE A 267 9.09 -1.94 -21.04
N GLN A 268 9.60 -1.78 -22.25
CA GLN A 268 10.69 -0.88 -22.53
C GLN A 268 10.11 0.48 -22.93
N PRO A 269 10.48 1.58 -22.24
CA PRO A 269 9.96 2.89 -22.55
C PRO A 269 10.51 3.38 -23.89
N ALA A 270 9.68 4.09 -24.63
CA ALA A 270 10.04 4.76 -25.88
C ALA A 270 9.89 6.28 -25.71
N PRO A 271 10.49 7.14 -26.57
CA PRO A 271 10.42 8.60 -26.41
C PRO A 271 8.99 9.15 -26.27
N GLU A 272 8.02 8.56 -26.98
CA GLU A 272 6.61 8.91 -26.89
C GLU A 272 5.98 8.60 -25.52
N TRP A 273 6.55 7.64 -24.77
CA TRP A 273 6.08 7.32 -23.42
C TRP A 273 6.30 8.48 -22.46
N TYR A 274 7.51 9.07 -22.46
CA TYR A 274 7.83 10.24 -21.64
C TYR A 274 6.93 11.43 -21.98
N SER A 275 6.63 11.61 -23.27
CA SER A 275 5.73 12.67 -23.72
C SER A 275 4.30 12.44 -23.20
N GLU A 276 3.83 11.21 -23.21
CA GLU A 276 2.49 10.85 -22.75
C GLU A 276 2.35 10.95 -21.22
N ILE A 277 3.32 10.48 -20.44
CA ILE A 277 3.25 10.60 -18.97
C ILE A 277 3.39 12.07 -18.52
N ARG A 278 4.18 12.88 -19.22
CA ARG A 278 4.28 14.32 -18.97
C ARG A 278 2.97 15.05 -19.27
N ARG A 279 2.35 14.76 -20.43
CA ARG A 279 1.00 15.24 -20.77
C ARG A 279 -0.02 14.85 -19.69
N GLY A 280 0.04 13.60 -19.22
CA GLY A 280 -0.83 13.10 -18.17
C GLY A 280 -0.65 13.83 -16.83
N ALA A 281 0.61 14.08 -16.44
CA ALA A 281 0.94 14.83 -15.22
C ALA A 281 0.41 16.27 -15.27
N GLU A 282 0.63 16.96 -16.40
CA GLU A 282 0.11 18.32 -16.63
C GLU A 282 -1.41 18.35 -16.58
N ALA A 283 -2.07 17.42 -17.29
CA ALA A 283 -3.53 17.33 -17.32
C ALA A 283 -4.13 17.06 -15.94
N PHE A 284 -3.47 16.22 -15.14
CA PHE A 284 -3.89 15.93 -13.77
C PHE A 284 -3.92 17.21 -12.93
N ASP A 285 -2.81 17.92 -12.88
CA ASP A 285 -2.65 19.14 -12.09
C ASP A 285 -3.60 20.25 -12.56
N ASP A 286 -3.70 20.47 -13.87
CA ASP A 286 -4.59 21.46 -14.46
C ASP A 286 -6.06 21.19 -14.15
N LEU A 287 -6.48 19.93 -14.22
CA LEU A 287 -7.86 19.55 -13.94
C LEU A 287 -8.20 19.74 -12.46
N HIS A 288 -7.30 19.34 -11.56
CA HIS A 288 -7.53 19.51 -10.11
C HIS A 288 -7.59 20.98 -9.72
N ARG A 289 -6.72 21.84 -10.29
CA ARG A 289 -6.80 23.30 -10.07
C ARG A 289 -8.11 23.92 -10.59
N LYS A 290 -8.72 23.35 -11.63
CA LYS A 290 -10.01 23.82 -12.17
C LYS A 290 -11.21 23.34 -11.37
N LEU A 291 -11.14 22.14 -10.80
CA LEU A 291 -12.26 21.50 -10.10
C LEU A 291 -12.25 21.72 -8.60
N MET A 292 -11.09 21.96 -8.00
CA MET A 292 -10.92 22.06 -6.55
C MET A 292 -10.50 23.48 -6.13
N ILE A 293 -10.83 23.82 -4.89
CA ILE A 293 -10.33 25.03 -4.22
C ILE A 293 -8.94 24.70 -3.68
N VAL A 294 -7.91 24.89 -4.50
CA VAL A 294 -6.50 24.59 -4.17
C VAL A 294 -5.54 25.68 -4.63
N GLY A 295 -6.04 26.89 -4.90
CA GLY A 295 -5.22 28.01 -5.31
C GLY A 295 -4.33 28.53 -4.18
N ASP A 296 -3.22 29.15 -4.56
CA ASP A 296 -2.20 29.64 -3.61
C ASP A 296 -2.75 30.64 -2.58
N GLN A 297 -3.83 31.36 -2.91
CA GLN A 297 -4.49 32.34 -2.03
C GLN A 297 -5.78 31.82 -1.39
N ASP A 298 -6.23 30.62 -1.76
CA ASP A 298 -7.48 30.06 -1.26
C ASP A 298 -7.34 29.52 0.18
N VAL A 299 -8.46 29.20 0.81
CA VAL A 299 -8.48 28.48 2.09
C VAL A 299 -8.77 27.01 1.83
N HIS A 300 -7.77 26.13 2.02
CA HIS A 300 -7.91 24.71 1.69
C HIS A 300 -6.90 23.81 2.40
N PHE A 301 -7.18 22.50 2.44
CA PHE A 301 -6.33 21.47 3.06
C PHE A 301 -5.56 20.63 2.02
N GLY A 302 -5.12 21.26 0.92
CA GLY A 302 -4.51 20.56 -0.22
C GLY A 302 -5.47 19.63 -0.96
N ALA A 303 -4.92 18.79 -1.86
CA ALA A 303 -5.71 17.86 -2.67
C ALA A 303 -6.31 16.72 -1.82
N GLU A 304 -5.60 16.21 -0.81
CA GLU A 304 -6.14 15.24 0.16
C GLU A 304 -7.37 15.78 0.93
N SER A 305 -7.56 17.10 0.99
CA SER A 305 -8.68 17.77 1.66
C SER A 305 -8.81 17.41 3.15
N GLN A 306 -7.68 17.22 3.84
CA GLN A 306 -7.63 16.78 5.23
C GLN A 306 -6.91 17.77 6.14
N GLY A 307 -7.65 18.36 7.08
CA GLY A 307 -7.12 19.34 8.03
C GLY A 307 -6.41 18.76 9.25
N GLY A 308 -6.53 17.46 9.47
CA GLY A 308 -5.81 16.78 10.56
C GLY A 308 -5.94 15.27 10.53
N LYS A 309 -5.20 14.60 11.41
CA LYS A 309 -5.27 13.15 11.68
C LYS A 309 -5.09 12.86 13.15
N LEU A 310 -5.66 11.74 13.59
CA LEU A 310 -5.44 11.14 14.90
C LEU A 310 -4.76 9.77 14.76
N LYS A 311 -3.80 9.49 15.63
CA LYS A 311 -3.06 8.22 15.73
C LYS A 311 -2.90 7.83 17.22
N PRO A 312 -3.22 6.58 17.61
CA PRO A 312 -3.75 5.53 16.75
C PRO A 312 -5.22 5.79 16.37
N TYR A 313 -5.60 5.43 15.15
CA TYR A 313 -7.02 5.47 14.72
C TYR A 313 -7.90 4.59 15.61
N ARG A 314 -7.39 3.43 16.06
CA ARG A 314 -8.05 2.58 17.06
C ARG A 314 -7.29 2.60 18.38
N VAL A 315 -7.87 3.25 19.38
CA VAL A 315 -7.39 3.30 20.77
C VAL A 315 -8.03 2.15 21.56
N HIS A 316 -7.22 1.40 22.30
CA HIS A 316 -7.69 0.34 23.20
C HIS A 316 -7.15 0.59 24.60
N LEU A 317 -8.04 0.67 25.58
CA LEU A 317 -7.74 0.92 26.99
C LEU A 317 -8.30 -0.22 27.83
N VAL A 318 -7.50 -0.70 28.79
CA VAL A 318 -7.90 -1.82 29.66
C VAL A 318 -8.93 -1.35 30.69
N VAL A 319 -8.72 -0.18 31.29
CA VAL A 319 -9.59 0.41 32.31
C VAL A 319 -9.87 1.88 31.98
N ALA A 320 -11.05 2.37 32.35
CA ALA A 320 -11.42 3.78 32.22
C ALA A 320 -10.77 4.65 33.30
N GLY A 321 -10.66 5.96 33.05
CA GLY A 321 -10.09 6.93 33.99
C GLY A 321 -8.57 7.10 33.90
N GLU A 322 -7.87 6.27 33.13
CA GLU A 322 -6.47 6.51 32.78
C GLU A 322 -6.36 7.55 31.66
N GLN A 323 -5.40 8.47 31.81
CA GLN A 323 -5.04 9.38 30.75
C GLN A 323 -4.31 8.61 29.65
N THR A 324 -4.73 8.83 28.41
CA THR A 324 -4.05 8.28 27.23
C THR A 324 -3.65 9.41 26.30
N GLN A 325 -2.45 9.32 25.75
CA GLN A 325 -1.95 10.27 24.77
C GLN A 325 -2.32 9.82 23.37
N MET A 326 -2.89 10.75 22.60
CA MET A 326 -3.14 10.61 21.18
C MET A 326 -2.18 11.51 20.43
N GLN A 327 -1.47 10.92 19.47
CA GLN A 327 -0.67 11.66 18.51
C GLN A 327 -1.54 12.05 17.33
N GLY A 328 -1.11 13.04 16.58
CA GLY A 328 -1.81 13.48 15.39
C GLY A 328 -1.02 14.54 14.66
N TRP A 329 -1.64 15.11 13.64
CA TRP A 329 -1.17 16.33 13.01
C TRP A 329 -2.35 17.20 12.63
N ILE A 330 -2.10 18.50 12.51
CA ILE A 330 -3.03 19.49 11.96
C ILE A 330 -2.34 20.29 10.86
N LEU A 331 -3.14 20.82 9.94
CA LEU A 331 -2.68 21.58 8.78
C LEU A 331 -3.29 22.98 8.83
N ASN A 332 -2.47 24.02 8.64
CA ASN A 332 -2.95 25.38 8.44
C ASN A 332 -3.54 25.54 7.03
N PRO A 333 -4.85 25.79 6.87
CA PRO A 333 -5.47 25.98 5.57
C PRO A 333 -5.30 27.40 5.02
N LEU A 334 -4.57 28.28 5.69
CA LEU A 334 -4.37 29.68 5.30
C LEU A 334 -3.00 29.87 4.62
N PRO A 335 -2.90 30.79 3.64
CA PRO A 335 -1.65 31.06 2.91
C PRO A 335 -0.73 32.02 3.68
N ARG A 336 -0.87 32.06 5.00
CA ARG A 336 -0.13 32.92 5.93
C ARG A 336 -0.05 32.26 7.29
N THR A 337 0.86 32.75 8.12
CA THR A 337 0.94 32.33 9.52
C THR A 337 -0.38 32.60 10.24
N ALA A 338 -0.81 31.64 11.06
CA ALA A 338 -2.05 31.69 11.80
C ALA A 338 -2.00 30.83 13.06
N MET A 339 -2.79 31.21 14.07
CA MET A 339 -2.99 30.40 15.27
C MET A 339 -4.02 29.30 14.99
N ALA A 340 -3.63 28.04 15.11
CA ALA A 340 -4.54 26.90 15.03
C ALA A 340 -4.86 26.40 16.44
N THR A 341 -6.13 26.12 16.70
CA THR A 341 -6.63 25.48 17.92
C THR A 341 -7.26 24.15 17.57
N ALA A 342 -6.74 23.09 18.18
CA ALA A 342 -7.18 21.72 18.00
C ALA A 342 -7.76 21.17 19.31
N ARG A 343 -8.94 20.56 19.24
CA ARG A 343 -9.67 20.05 20.39
C ARG A 343 -10.23 18.67 20.09
N LEU A 344 -10.13 17.73 21.04
CA LEU A 344 -10.90 16.49 20.92
C LEU A 344 -12.35 16.73 21.34
N VAL A 345 -13.28 16.32 20.48
CA VAL A 345 -14.70 16.19 20.78
C VAL A 345 -14.93 14.78 21.30
N VAL A 346 -15.38 14.69 22.55
CA VAL A 346 -15.49 13.44 23.32
C VAL A 346 -16.90 13.29 23.91
N PRO A 347 -17.32 12.07 24.28
CA PRO A 347 -18.61 11.83 24.94
C PRO A 347 -18.76 12.58 26.28
N ASP A 348 -20.00 12.73 26.72
CA ASP A 348 -20.31 13.33 28.02
C ASP A 348 -19.58 12.62 29.17
N GLY A 349 -19.01 13.42 30.07
CA GLY A 349 -18.25 12.95 31.24
C GLY A 349 -16.79 12.60 30.95
N TRP A 350 -16.37 12.54 29.69
CA TRP A 350 -14.95 12.38 29.33
C TRP A 350 -14.27 13.76 29.35
N SER A 351 -12.95 13.77 29.54
CA SER A 351 -12.16 15.01 29.44
C SER A 351 -11.11 14.88 28.35
N ALA A 352 -10.85 15.99 27.66
CA ALA A 352 -9.78 16.08 26.69
C ALA A 352 -9.10 17.44 26.69
N GLU A 353 -7.86 17.44 26.22
CA GLU A 353 -7.02 18.63 26.12
C GLU A 353 -7.32 19.44 24.86
N VAL A 354 -7.05 20.75 24.95
CA VAL A 354 -7.06 21.69 23.84
C VAL A 354 -5.62 22.14 23.61
N VAL A 355 -5.16 22.05 22.37
CA VAL A 355 -3.83 22.50 21.97
C VAL A 355 -3.97 23.69 21.03
N THR A 356 -3.16 24.72 21.27
CA THR A 356 -3.06 25.89 20.41
C THR A 356 -1.62 26.05 19.95
N VAL A 357 -1.42 26.17 18.64
CA VAL A 357 -0.10 26.23 17.99
C VAL A 357 -0.13 27.29 16.89
N GLU A 358 0.95 28.06 16.78
CA GLU A 358 1.17 28.92 15.62
C GLU A 358 1.71 28.07 14.47
N LEU A 359 1.06 28.15 13.31
CA LEU A 359 1.46 27.43 12.10
C LEU A 359 1.76 28.43 10.99
N GLY A 360 2.88 28.27 10.31
CA GLY A 360 3.22 28.96 9.07
C GLY A 360 2.24 28.66 7.93
N PRO A 361 2.37 29.36 6.78
CA PRO A 361 1.49 29.17 5.63
C PRO A 361 1.51 27.72 5.15
N ARG A 362 0.34 27.09 5.02
CA ARG A 362 0.21 25.67 4.60
C ARG A 362 1.02 24.67 5.44
N GLN A 363 1.47 25.06 6.63
CA GLN A 363 2.31 24.21 7.46
C GLN A 363 1.46 23.09 8.08
N GLN A 364 1.95 21.86 7.94
CA GLN A 364 1.50 20.73 8.74
C GLN A 364 2.41 20.58 9.96
N GLN A 365 1.83 20.32 11.13
CA GLN A 365 2.59 20.06 12.35
C GLN A 365 1.97 18.94 13.17
N ASP A 366 2.85 18.11 13.74
CA ASP A 366 2.45 17.07 14.69
C ASP A 366 1.98 17.69 16.01
N ILE A 367 0.93 17.10 16.58
CA ILE A 367 0.36 17.47 17.88
C ILE A 367 0.19 16.24 18.77
N THR A 368 0.18 16.48 20.07
CA THR A 368 -0.18 15.46 21.08
C THR A 368 -1.33 15.99 21.91
N LEU A 369 -2.36 15.17 22.10
CA LEU A 369 -3.57 15.49 22.84
C LEU A 369 -3.80 14.44 23.92
N THR A 370 -4.20 14.89 25.10
CA THR A 370 -4.57 13.98 26.20
C THR A 370 -6.07 13.68 26.17
N LEU A 371 -6.43 12.41 26.29
CA LEU A 371 -7.80 11.90 26.40
C LEU A 371 -7.96 11.16 27.73
N THR A 372 -9.07 11.40 28.44
CA THR A 372 -9.42 10.67 29.67
C THR A 372 -10.89 10.21 29.61
N PRO A 373 -11.15 8.92 29.41
CA PRO A 373 -12.50 8.38 29.52
C PRO A 373 -13.05 8.49 30.94
N ALA A 374 -14.35 8.73 31.08
CA ALA A 374 -15.00 8.80 32.39
C ALA A 374 -14.81 7.51 33.19
N LEU A 375 -14.58 7.62 34.50
CA LEU A 375 -14.44 6.48 35.40
C LEU A 375 -15.64 5.52 35.27
N GLY A 376 -15.36 4.21 35.24
CA GLY A 376 -16.38 3.17 35.10
C GLY A 376 -16.93 2.97 33.68
N THR A 377 -16.45 3.73 32.68
CA THR A 377 -16.90 3.54 31.29
C THR A 377 -16.46 2.19 30.74
N THR A 378 -17.38 1.47 30.09
CA THR A 378 -17.08 0.33 29.23
C THR A 378 -17.71 0.60 27.86
N CYS A 379 -16.92 0.59 26.80
CA CYS A 379 -17.43 0.90 25.46
C CYS A 379 -16.59 0.23 24.37
N ARG A 380 -17.24 -0.06 23.23
CA ARG A 380 -16.58 -0.63 22.05
C ARG A 380 -16.70 0.33 20.88
N ARG A 381 -15.56 0.76 20.33
CA ARG A 381 -15.48 1.65 19.15
C ARG A 381 -16.29 2.93 19.30
N GLN A 382 -16.24 3.55 20.49
CA GLN A 382 -16.81 4.87 20.73
C GLN A 382 -16.07 5.89 19.85
N PRO A 383 -16.74 6.56 18.90
CA PRO A 383 -16.09 7.60 18.12
C PRO A 383 -15.76 8.81 18.98
N ILE A 384 -14.60 9.39 18.71
CA ILE A 384 -14.18 10.74 19.11
C ILE A 384 -13.70 11.48 17.86
N ALA A 385 -13.69 12.80 17.89
CA ALA A 385 -13.25 13.61 16.75
C ALA A 385 -12.20 14.64 17.13
N LEU A 386 -11.36 15.02 16.17
CA LEU A 386 -10.49 16.18 16.25
C LEU A 386 -11.21 17.34 15.56
N GLU A 387 -11.55 18.36 16.34
CA GLU A 387 -12.05 19.62 15.81
C GLU A 387 -10.90 20.61 15.62
N LEU A 388 -10.93 21.34 14.51
CA LEU A 388 -9.93 22.34 14.16
C LEU A 388 -10.59 23.70 13.94
N THR A 389 -10.01 24.71 14.57
CA THR A 389 -10.28 26.13 14.31
C THR A 389 -8.95 26.78 13.98
N VAL A 390 -8.91 27.61 12.93
CA VAL A 390 -7.73 28.41 12.62
C VAL A 390 -8.13 29.88 12.67
N GLU A 391 -7.50 30.62 13.57
CA GLU A 391 -7.93 31.93 14.07
C GLU A 391 -9.38 31.89 14.59
N ASP A 392 -10.26 32.67 13.97
CA ASP A 392 -11.68 32.74 14.32
C ASP A 392 -12.55 31.86 13.39
N GLN A 393 -11.94 31.13 12.44
CA GLN A 393 -12.65 30.30 11.47
C GLN A 393 -12.69 28.83 11.92
N PRO A 394 -13.89 28.28 12.25
CA PRO A 394 -14.03 26.85 12.53
C PRO A 394 -14.04 26.04 11.23
N PHE A 395 -13.30 24.93 11.23
CA PHE A 395 -13.29 23.92 10.15
C PHE A 395 -14.02 22.63 10.54
N GLY A 396 -14.58 22.58 11.75
CA GLY A 396 -15.35 21.45 12.25
C GLY A 396 -14.47 20.26 12.61
N GLN A 397 -15.09 19.07 12.64
CA GLN A 397 -14.43 17.80 12.96
C GLN A 397 -13.67 17.27 11.74
N VAL A 398 -12.34 17.46 11.73
CA VAL A 398 -11.47 17.19 10.56
C VAL A 398 -10.84 15.79 10.58
N ALA A 399 -10.95 15.07 11.69
CA ALA A 399 -10.53 13.68 11.81
C ALA A 399 -11.31 12.96 12.91
N GLU A 400 -11.36 11.64 12.84
CA GLU A 400 -11.94 10.79 13.87
C GLU A 400 -10.99 9.69 14.36
N ALA A 401 -11.29 9.15 15.53
CA ALA A 401 -10.69 7.94 16.06
C ALA A 401 -11.72 7.12 16.84
N LEU A 402 -11.45 5.82 17.02
CA LEU A 402 -12.34 4.89 17.70
C LEU A 402 -11.70 4.42 19.01
N VAL A 403 -12.38 4.67 20.12
CA VAL A 403 -11.93 4.29 21.47
C VAL A 403 -12.68 3.07 21.96
N THR A 404 -11.94 2.10 22.47
CA THR A 404 -12.48 0.90 23.12
C THR A 404 -11.93 0.82 24.54
N VAL A 405 -12.82 0.68 25.52
CA VAL A 405 -12.48 0.61 26.94
C VAL A 405 -13.08 -0.67 27.53
N GLY A 406 -12.27 -1.47 28.20
CA GLY A 406 -12.72 -2.68 28.89
C GLY A 406 -13.11 -3.85 27.98
N HIS A 407 -12.64 -3.85 26.72
CA HIS A 407 -12.82 -4.97 25.78
C HIS A 407 -11.50 -5.40 25.16
N ASP A 408 -11.39 -6.70 24.88
CA ASP A 408 -10.24 -7.29 24.20
C ASP A 408 -10.04 -6.70 22.80
N ARG A 409 -8.78 -6.77 22.34
CA ARG A 409 -8.37 -6.15 21.06
C ARG A 409 -8.96 -6.87 19.84
N PHE A 410 -9.44 -8.12 20.01
CA PHE A 410 -10.02 -8.96 18.97
C PHE A 410 -11.13 -9.85 19.53
#